data_AF-A0A388PT94-F1
#
_entry.id   AF-A0A388PT94-F1
#
_cell.length_a   1.000
_cell.length_b   1.000
_cell.length_c   1.000
_cell.angle_alpha   90.00
_cell.angle_beta   90.00
_cell.angle_gamma   90.00
#
_symmetry.space_group_name_H-M   'P 1'
#
loop_
_entity.id
_entity.type
_entity.pdbx_description
1 polymer ?
#
loop_
_entity_poly.entity_id
_entity_poly.type
_entity_poly.pdbx_seq_one_letter_code
_entity_poly.pdbx_strand_id
1 'polypeptide(L)'
;MELALEAGAEDIINDEDGSIEVITPTQEFIQIKEALLNAGLKIELAEVAMRPTLENALSGDDGIRMQKILDTLDDLDDVQEVYTTAVIEN
;
A
#
# COMPACT_ATOMS: atom_id res chain seq x y z
N MET A 1 1.12 -9.63 15.12
CA MET A 1 0.84 -8.24 15.55
C MET A 1 1.91 -7.75 16.51
N GLU A 2 2.05 -8.31 17.72
CA GLU A 2 3.06 -7.86 18.71
C GLU A 2 4.48 -7.84 18.15
N LEU A 3 4.90 -8.91 17.46
CA LEU A 3 6.22 -8.98 16.82
C LEU A 3 6.50 -7.83 15.83
N ALA A 4 5.50 -7.41 15.05
CA ALA A 4 5.69 -6.37 14.05
C ALA A 4 5.87 -5.00 14.72
N LEU A 5 5.08 -4.71 15.76
CA LEU A 5 5.22 -3.49 16.56
C LEU A 5 6.55 -3.46 17.31
N GLU A 6 6.98 -4.59 17.88
CA GLU A 6 8.29 -4.71 18.53
C GLU A 6 9.45 -4.52 17.54
N ALA A 7 9.26 -4.91 16.28
CA ALA A 7 10.25 -4.75 15.23
C ALA A 7 10.34 -3.31 14.67
N GLY A 8 9.39 -2.42 15.00
CA GLY A 8 9.38 -1.03 14.53
C GLY A 8 8.24 -0.68 13.55
N ALA A 9 7.22 -1.53 13.40
CA ALA A 9 6.05 -1.17 12.61
C ALA A 9 5.33 0.06 13.19
N GLU A 10 4.92 0.97 12.32
CA GLU A 10 4.15 2.16 12.68
C GLU A 10 2.68 1.80 12.97
N ASP A 11 2.11 0.90 12.17
CA ASP A 11 0.71 0.51 12.31
C ASP A 11 0.45 -0.91 11.74
N ILE A 12 -0.66 -1.52 12.16
CA ILE A 12 -1.13 -2.81 11.67
C ILE A 12 -2.64 -2.73 11.42
N ILE A 13 -3.02 -2.94 10.16
CA ILE A 13 -4.42 -2.93 9.73
C ILE A 13 -4.86 -4.38 9.50
N ASN A 14 -6.06 -4.72 9.96
CA ASN A 14 -6.70 -6.00 9.66
C ASN A 14 -7.88 -5.72 8.73
N ASP A 15 -7.81 -6.23 7.52
CA ASP A 15 -8.86 -6.04 6.52
C ASP A 15 -9.99 -7.06 6.69
N GLU A 16 -11.14 -6.77 6.09
CA GLU A 16 -12.34 -7.60 6.22
C GLU A 16 -12.21 -8.97 5.53
N ASP A 17 -11.32 -9.09 4.54
CA ASP A 17 -11.00 -10.35 3.86
C ASP A 17 -10.01 -11.24 4.65
N GLY A 18 -9.54 -10.74 5.80
CA GLY A 18 -8.58 -11.41 6.67
C GLY A 18 -7.12 -11.14 6.32
N SER A 19 -6.80 -10.24 5.38
CA SER A 19 -5.42 -9.76 5.22
C SER A 19 -4.98 -8.89 6.38
N ILE A 20 -3.66 -8.89 6.59
CA ILE A 20 -3.00 -8.06 7.60
C ILE A 20 -1.97 -7.21 6.88
N GLU A 21 -2.19 -5.90 6.89
CA GLU A 21 -1.20 -4.94 6.43
C GLU A 21 -0.32 -4.49 7.60
N VAL A 22 0.99 -4.49 7.39
CA VAL A 22 1.96 -3.95 8.34
C VAL A 22 2.60 -2.72 7.73
N ILE A 23 2.34 -1.56 8.33
CA ILE A 23 2.86 -0.27 7.89
C ILE A 23 4.16 -0.01 8.65
N THR A 24 5.20 0.38 7.92
CA THR A 24 6.54 0.57 8.49
C THR A 24 7.16 1.86 7.98
N PRO A 25 8.05 2.50 8.76
CA PRO A 25 8.91 3.55 8.23
C PRO A 25 9.79 2.98 7.11
N THR A 26 9.99 3.74 6.03
CA THR A 26 10.78 3.29 4.87
C THR A 26 12.19 2.84 5.25
N GLN A 27 12.79 3.48 6.26
CA GLN A 27 14.15 3.18 6.72
C GLN A 27 14.26 1.83 7.45
N GLU A 28 13.16 1.35 8.03
CA GLU A 28 13.10 0.13 8.86
C GLU A 28 12.46 -1.05 8.11
N PHE A 29 11.92 -0.80 6.92
CA PHE A 29 11.20 -1.78 6.10
C PHE A 29 11.93 -3.12 5.95
N ILE A 30 13.22 -3.11 5.59
CA ILE A 30 13.99 -4.35 5.37
C ILE A 30 14.16 -5.13 6.68
N GLN A 31 14.49 -4.44 7.77
CA GLN A 31 14.69 -5.06 9.08
C GLN A 31 13.40 -5.72 9.58
N ILE A 32 12.27 -5.03 9.46
CA ILE A 32 10.96 -5.53 9.87
C ILE A 32 10.55 -6.72 9.01
N LYS A 33 10.71 -6.61 7.68
CA LYS A 33 10.45 -7.72 6.74
C LYS A 33 11.24 -8.98 7.12
N GLU A 34 12.53 -8.84 7.40
CA GLU A 34 13.37 -9.97 7.81
C GLU A 34 12.94 -10.55 9.17
N ALA A 35 12.57 -9.71 10.14
CA ALA A 35 12.06 -10.17 11.44
C ALA A 35 10.79 -11.02 11.29
N LEU A 36 9.85 -10.59 10.44
CA LEU A 36 8.61 -11.32 10.17
C LEU A 36 8.89 -12.66 9.47
N LEU A 37 9.78 -12.68 8.47
CA LEU A 37 10.19 -13.91 7.78
C LEU A 37 10.88 -14.91 8.73
N ASN A 38 11.78 -14.41 9.60
CA ASN A 38 12.48 -15.25 10.57
C ASN A 38 11.56 -15.85 11.64
N ALA A 39 10.43 -15.18 11.92
CA ALA A 39 9.37 -15.72 12.77
C ALA A 39 8.47 -16.74 12.04
N GLY A 40 8.76 -17.06 10.77
CA GLY A 40 8.03 -18.04 9.98
C GLY A 40 6.72 -17.50 9.38
N LEU A 41 6.52 -16.18 9.38
CA LEU A 41 5.36 -15.58 8.73
C LEU A 41 5.56 -15.54 7.22
N LYS A 42 4.52 -15.91 6.48
CA LYS A 42 4.49 -15.77 5.02
C LYS A 42 4.03 -14.37 4.68
N ILE A 43 4.81 -13.69 3.84
CA ILE A 43 4.49 -12.36 3.32
C ILE A 43 4.05 -12.56 1.86
N GLU A 44 2.83 -12.13 1.53
CA GLU A 44 2.32 -12.18 0.15
C GLU A 44 2.88 -11.02 -0.69
N LEU A 45 2.89 -9.81 -0.14
CA LEU A 45 3.43 -8.60 -0.77
C LEU A 45 4.22 -7.77 0.27
N ALA A 46 5.36 -7.23 -0.15
CA ALA A 46 6.12 -6.26 0.65
C ALA A 46 6.91 -5.35 -0.28
N GLU A 47 6.55 -4.07 -0.28
CA GLU A 47 7.13 -3.04 -1.11
C GLU A 47 7.24 -1.70 -0.37
N VAL A 48 8.11 -0.83 -0.88
CA VAL A 48 8.19 0.56 -0.43
C VAL A 48 7.34 1.37 -1.39
N ALA A 49 6.24 1.91 -0.90
CA ALA A 49 5.26 2.64 -1.69
C ALA A 49 4.89 3.97 -1.02
N MET A 50 4.34 4.89 -1.80
CA MET A 50 3.75 6.12 -1.27
C MET A 50 2.32 5.85 -0.81
N ARG A 51 2.08 5.98 0.51
CA ARG A 51 0.74 5.84 1.09
C ARG A 51 0.06 7.21 1.26
N PRO A 52 -1.18 7.38 0.79
CA PRO A 52 -1.92 8.63 1.03
C PRO A 52 -2.27 8.78 2.51
N THR A 53 -2.06 9.98 3.06
CA THR A 53 -2.48 10.31 4.44
C THR A 53 -3.96 10.70 4.51
N LEU A 54 -4.51 11.17 3.40
CA LEU A 54 -5.91 11.48 3.22
C LEU A 54 -6.35 11.00 1.83
N GLU A 55 -7.50 10.34 1.80
CA GLU A 55 -8.12 9.86 0.58
C GLU A 55 -9.11 10.89 0.04
N ASN A 56 -9.28 10.89 -1.28
CA ASN A 56 -10.22 11.73 -2.00
C ASN A 56 -11.15 10.86 -2.83
N ALA A 57 -12.36 10.64 -2.32
CA ALA A 57 -13.37 9.85 -3.00
C ALA A 57 -13.85 10.55 -4.28
N LEU A 58 -13.70 9.88 -5.41
CA LEU A 58 -14.19 10.31 -6.72
C LEU A 58 -15.28 9.37 -7.19
N SER A 59 -16.36 9.95 -7.73
CA SER A 59 -17.50 9.21 -8.26
C SER A 59 -18.00 9.80 -9.57
N GLY A 60 -18.86 9.04 -10.27
CA GLY A 60 -19.47 9.46 -11.53
C GLY A 60 -18.43 9.85 -12.59
N ASP A 61 -18.65 10.98 -13.27
CA ASP A 61 -17.81 11.44 -14.37
C ASP A 61 -16.36 11.72 -13.95
N ASP A 62 -16.14 12.18 -12.72
CA ASP A 62 -14.80 12.49 -12.22
C ASP A 62 -14.00 11.22 -11.91
N GLY A 63 -14.65 10.19 -11.36
CA GLY A 63 -14.05 8.85 -11.20
C GLY A 63 -13.66 8.23 -12.54
N ILE A 64 -14.56 8.29 -13.53
CA ILE A 64 -14.28 7.79 -14.89
C ILE A 64 -13.11 8.53 -15.54
N ARG A 65 -13.02 9.85 -15.36
CA ARG A 65 -11.91 10.64 -15.89
C ARG A 65 -10.59 10.29 -15.20
N MET A 66 -10.61 10.13 -13.88
CA MET A 66 -9.42 9.74 -13.12
C MET A 66 -8.93 8.36 -13.57
N GLN A 67 -9.82 7.39 -13.73
CA GLN A 67 -9.45 6.05 -14.20
C GLN A 67 -8.73 6.11 -15.56
N LYS A 68 -9.26 6.90 -16.51
CA LYS A 68 -8.60 7.08 -17.82
C LYS A 68 -7.20 7.68 -17.70
N ILE A 69 -6.98 8.58 -16.74
CA ILE A 69 -5.65 9.15 -16.50
C ILE A 69 -4.71 8.06 -15.98
N LEU A 70 -5.16 7.25 -15.02
CA LEU A 70 -4.37 6.12 -14.50
C LEU A 70 -3.99 5.15 -15.62
N ASP A 71 -4.98 4.70 -16.41
CA ASP A 71 -4.74 3.79 -17.54
C ASP A 71 -3.73 4.37 -18.54
N THR A 72 -3.83 5.66 -18.85
CA THR A 72 -2.91 6.33 -19.77
C THR A 72 -1.49 6.41 -19.22
N LEU A 73 -1.34 6.57 -17.90
CA LEU A 73 -0.02 6.62 -17.26
C LEU A 73 0.61 5.23 -17.22
N ASP A 74 -0.17 4.19 -16.94
CA ASP A 74 0.28 2.80 -16.91
C ASP A 74 0.72 2.29 -18.29
N ASP A 75 0.16 2.84 -19.37
CA ASP A 75 0.53 2.53 -20.76
C ASP A 75 1.88 3.14 -21.20
N LEU A 76 2.52 4.00 -20.39
CA LEU A 76 3.79 4.63 -20.72
C LEU A 76 4.98 3.78 -20.24
N ASP A 77 5.84 3.37 -21.17
CA ASP A 77 7.04 2.55 -20.88
C ASP A 77 7.97 3.16 -19.81
N ASP A 78 7.99 4.50 -19.71
CA ASP A 78 8.85 5.24 -18.77
C ASP A 78 8.23 5.39 -17.37
N VAL A 79 6.92 5.14 -17.21
CA VAL A 79 6.24 5.20 -15.92
C VAL A 79 6.50 3.89 -15.17
N GLN A 80 7.01 4.01 -13.95
CA GLN A 80 7.33 2.86 -13.11
C GLN A 80 6.21 2.58 -12.11
N GLU A 81 5.73 3.61 -11.43
CA GLU A 81 4.74 3.51 -10.36
C GLU A 81 3.88 4.78 -10.36
N VAL A 82 2.57 4.62 -10.15
CA VAL A 82 1.61 5.73 -10.04
C VAL A 82 1.00 5.72 -8.65
N TYR A 83 1.09 6.85 -7.96
CA TYR A 83 0.52 7.04 -6.62
C TYR A 83 -0.49 8.17 -6.66
N THR A 84 -1.66 7.94 -6.05
CA THR A 84 -2.74 8.92 -6.01
C THR A 84 -3.44 8.88 -4.66
N THR A 85 -4.03 10.00 -4.27
CA THR A 85 -4.96 10.06 -3.14
C THR A 85 -6.40 9.71 -3.55
N ALA A 86 -6.66 9.57 -4.85
CA ALA A 86 -8.00 9.29 -5.36
C ALA A 86 -8.45 7.87 -5.02
N VAL A 87 -9.64 7.76 -4.45
CA VAL A 87 -10.36 6.48 -4.29
C VAL A 87 -11.54 6.52 -5.23
N ILE A 88 -11.61 5.59 -6.18
CA ILE A 88 -12.67 5.55 -7.19
C ILE A 88 -13.71 4.54 -6.72
N GLU A 89 -14.90 5.03 -6.37
CA GLU A 89 -16.01 4.17 -5.99
C GLU A 89 -16.58 3.48 -7.24
N ASN A 90 -16.64 2.15 -7.22
CA ASN A 90 -17.21 1.32 -8.30
C ASN A 90 -18.75 1.29 -8.24
#